data_AF-A0A397EP13-F1
#
_entry.id   AF-A0A397EP13-F1
#
_cell.length_a   1.000
_cell.length_b   1.000
_cell.length_c   1.000
_cell.angle_alpha   90.00
_cell.angle_beta   90.00
_cell.angle_gamma   90.00
#
_symmetry.space_group_name_H-M   'P 1'
#
loop_
_entity.id
_entity.type
_entity.pdbx_description
1 polymer ?
#
loop_
_entity_poly.entity_id
_entity_poly.type
_entity_poly.pdbx_seq_one_letter_code
_entity_poly.pdbx_strand_id
1 'polypeptide(L)'
;MTSALTSSLLTAGCKDIPKKTGVIGDLVNEILAVEVQMQDAHVVAKQDPDKGEQVLDLYVRFLERRDLLIAQLQKEGMAVPWQLRVKIDEFEQTV
;
A
#
# COMPACT_ATOMS: atom_id res chain seq x y z
N MET A 1 18.96 10.15 -8.47
CA MET A 1 18.13 10.81 -7.45
C MET A 1 17.31 9.73 -6.78
N THR A 2 17.72 9.27 -5.60
CA THR A 2 16.89 8.40 -4.78
C THR A 2 15.79 9.27 -4.21
N SER A 3 14.60 9.28 -4.84
CA SER A 3 13.39 9.70 -4.13
C SER A 3 13.38 8.88 -2.85
N ALA A 4 13.57 9.56 -1.72
CA ALA A 4 13.35 8.94 -0.43
C ALA A 4 11.94 8.36 -0.53
N LEU A 5 11.83 7.04 -0.40
CA LEU A 5 10.58 6.33 -0.13
C LEU A 5 10.03 6.97 1.15
N THR A 6 9.33 8.09 0.97
CA THR A 6 8.54 8.76 1.97
C THR A 6 7.42 7.77 2.18
N SER A 7 7.70 6.86 3.11
CA SER A 7 6.77 5.83 3.58
C SER A 7 5.42 6.49 3.69
N SER A 8 4.49 6.18 2.78
CA SER A 8 3.18 6.76 2.96
C SER A 8 2.62 6.18 4.24
N LEU A 9 1.68 6.92 4.82
CA LEU A 9 1.03 6.50 6.04
C LEU A 9 0.40 5.10 5.89
N LEU A 10 0.02 4.72 4.67
CA LEU A 10 -0.63 3.44 4.35
C LEU A 10 0.34 2.24 4.47
N THR A 11 1.64 2.45 4.28
CA THR A 11 2.65 1.36 4.30
C THR A 11 3.71 1.51 5.38
N ALA A 12 3.63 2.56 6.20
CA ALA A 12 4.53 2.76 7.34
C ALA A 12 4.58 1.54 8.27
N GLY A 13 3.43 0.93 8.54
CA GLY A 13 3.34 -0.28 9.36
C GLY A 13 4.01 -1.51 8.74
N CYS A 14 4.30 -1.53 7.44
CA CYS A 14 4.95 -2.67 6.79
C CYS A 14 6.43 -2.82 7.17
N LYS A 15 7.08 -1.73 7.60
CA LYS A 15 8.51 -1.75 8.00
C LYS A 15 8.75 -2.55 9.26
N ASP A 16 7.76 -2.60 10.14
CA ASP A 16 7.83 -3.26 11.43
C ASP A 16 7.35 -4.72 11.38
N ILE A 17 6.87 -5.19 10.22
CA ILE A 17 6.43 -6.57 10.05
C ILE A 17 7.65 -7.49 9.97
N PRO A 18 7.80 -8.44 10.91
CA PRO A 18 8.83 -9.46 10.79
C PRO A 18 8.58 -10.30 9.52
N LYS A 19 9.52 -10.28 8.58
CA LYS A 19 9.49 -11.09 7.35
C LYS A 19 9.84 -12.56 7.64
N LYS A 20 9.14 -13.17 8.60
CA LYS A 20 9.38 -14.55 9.08
C LYS A 20 9.20 -15.58 7.97
N THR A 21 8.30 -15.32 7.03
CA THR A 21 8.06 -16.17 5.85
C THR A 21 8.36 -15.41 4.56
N GLY A 22 8.80 -16.12 3.53
CA GLY A 22 9.02 -15.54 2.20
C GLY A 22 7.78 -14.84 1.67
N VAL A 23 6.59 -15.44 1.88
CA VAL A 23 5.30 -14.90 1.44
C VAL A 23 5.00 -13.53 2.05
N ILE A 24 5.22 -13.32 3.35
CA ILE A 24 5.03 -12.01 3.98
C ILE A 24 6.02 -10.99 3.39
N GLY A 25 7.29 -11.40 3.21
CA GLY A 25 8.31 -10.55 2.61
C GLY A 25 7.96 -10.11 1.19
N ASP A 26 7.46 -11.04 0.37
CA ASP A 26 7.05 -10.81 -1.01
C ASP A 26 5.83 -9.88 -1.06
N LEU A 27 4.80 -10.14 -0.25
CA LEU A 27 3.62 -9.27 -0.17
C LEU A 27 3.97 -7.84 0.27
N VAL A 28 4.86 -7.68 1.26
CA VAL A 28 5.35 -6.36 1.68
C VAL A 28 6.06 -5.65 0.52
N ASN A 29 6.92 -6.34 -0.21
CA ASN A 29 7.64 -5.76 -1.35
C ASN A 29 6.67 -5.36 -2.48
N GLU A 30 5.68 -6.21 -2.77
CA GLU A 30 4.64 -5.93 -3.78
C GLU A 30 3.80 -4.71 -3.41
N ILE A 31 3.36 -4.60 -2.15
CA ILE A 31 2.59 -3.44 -1.66
C ILE A 31 3.40 -2.14 -1.82
N LEU A 32 4.67 -2.15 -1.41
CA LEU A 32 5.54 -0.97 -1.53
C LEU A 32 5.78 -0.60 -3.01
N ALA A 33 5.92 -1.57 -3.89
CA ALA A 33 6.10 -1.32 -5.31
C ALA A 33 4.83 -0.74 -5.96
N VAL A 34 3.64 -1.25 -5.60
CA VAL A 34 2.37 -0.72 -6.11
C VAL A 34 2.12 0.69 -5.58
N GLU A 35 2.47 0.98 -4.32
CA GLU A 35 2.36 2.33 -3.75
C GLU A 35 3.21 3.36 -4.51
N VAL A 36 4.45 3.02 -4.86
CA VAL A 36 5.29 3.90 -5.69
C VAL A 36 4.63 4.15 -7.05
N GLN A 37 4.12 3.10 -7.68
CA GLN A 37 3.40 3.23 -8.96
C GLN A 37 2.16 4.12 -8.83
N MET A 38 1.41 4.02 -7.73
CA MET A 38 0.26 4.89 -7.47
C MET A 38 0.68 6.36 -7.31
N GLN A 39 1.76 6.63 -6.57
CA GLN A 39 2.26 8.00 -6.41
C GLN A 39 2.68 8.61 -7.76
N ASP A 40 3.39 7.85 -8.57
CA ASP A 40 3.78 8.26 -9.92
C ASP A 40 2.55 8.48 -10.82
N ALA A 41 1.58 7.56 -10.80
CA ALA A 41 0.35 7.67 -11.55
C ALA A 41 -0.48 8.90 -11.12
N HIS A 42 -0.53 9.21 -9.81
CA HIS A 42 -1.18 10.42 -9.31
C HIS A 42 -0.52 11.71 -9.82
N VAL A 43 0.81 11.76 -9.90
CA VAL A 43 1.53 12.92 -10.46
C VAL A 43 1.17 13.10 -11.93
N VAL A 44 1.10 11.99 -12.68
CA VAL A 44 0.73 12.00 -14.10
C VAL A 44 -0.74 12.40 -14.29
N ALA A 45 -1.67 11.85 -13.51
CA ALA A 45 -3.10 12.16 -13.62
C ALA A 45 -3.43 13.63 -13.30
N LYS A 46 -2.62 14.29 -12.44
CA LYS A 46 -2.74 15.75 -12.20
C LYS A 46 -2.41 16.58 -13.44
N GLN A 47 -1.60 16.06 -14.36
CA GLN A 47 -1.21 16.73 -15.60
C GLN A 47 -2.13 16.33 -16.77
N ASP A 48 -2.76 15.16 -16.67
CA ASP A 48 -3.54 14.53 -17.72
C ASP A 48 -4.73 13.77 -17.10
N PRO A 49 -5.92 14.39 -17.01
CA PRO A 49 -7.09 13.82 -16.35
C PRO A 49 -7.55 12.48 -16.93
N ASP A 50 -7.26 12.21 -18.21
CA ASP A 50 -7.63 10.97 -18.89
C ASP A 50 -6.85 9.76 -18.34
N LYS A 51 -5.79 9.99 -17.55
CA LYS A 51 -5.00 8.94 -16.88
C LYS A 51 -5.47 8.63 -15.46
N GLY A 52 -6.58 9.22 -15.00
CA GLY A 52 -7.17 8.93 -13.70
C GLY A 52 -7.57 7.47 -13.52
N GLU A 53 -7.97 6.77 -14.59
CA GLU A 53 -8.34 5.34 -14.55
C GLU A 53 -7.16 4.46 -14.12
N GLN A 54 -5.95 4.76 -14.59
CA GLN A 54 -4.75 4.02 -14.20
C GLN A 54 -4.46 4.11 -12.70
N VAL A 55 -4.78 5.24 -12.07
CA VAL A 55 -4.63 5.43 -10.63
C VAL A 55 -5.60 4.52 -9.87
N LEU A 56 -6.84 4.42 -10.35
CA LEU A 56 -7.87 3.56 -9.76
C LEU A 56 -7.48 2.08 -9.86
N ASP A 57 -6.97 1.63 -11.00
CA ASP A 57 -6.50 0.25 -11.18
C ASP A 57 -5.36 -0.10 -10.22
N LEU A 58 -4.38 0.80 -10.09
CA LEU A 58 -3.27 0.62 -9.14
C LEU A 58 -3.76 0.62 -7.69
N TYR A 59 -4.78 1.43 -7.40
CA TYR A 59 -5.38 1.47 -6.08
C TYR A 59 -6.13 0.18 -5.73
N VAL A 60 -6.92 -0.36 -6.65
CA VAL A 60 -7.57 -1.68 -6.48
C VAL A 60 -6.52 -2.75 -6.23
N ARG A 61 -5.46 -2.78 -7.04
CA ARG A 61 -4.36 -3.73 -6.84
C ARG A 61 -3.68 -3.57 -5.48
N PHE A 62 -3.50 -2.34 -5.00
CA PHE A 62 -2.95 -2.09 -3.67
C PHE A 62 -3.83 -2.71 -2.58
N LEU A 63 -5.15 -2.50 -2.66
CA LEU A 63 -6.11 -3.04 -1.69
C LEU A 63 -6.11 -4.57 -1.67
N GLU A 64 -6.09 -5.21 -2.83
CA GLU A 64 -6.01 -6.67 -2.92
C GLU A 64 -4.76 -7.22 -2.23
N ARG A 65 -3.60 -6.60 -2.47
CA ARG A 65 -2.32 -7.04 -1.86
C ARG A 65 -2.29 -6.80 -0.37
N ARG A 66 -2.84 -5.67 0.08
CA ARG A 66 -3.01 -5.36 1.50
C ARG A 66 -3.87 -6.42 2.19
N ASP A 67 -5.00 -6.78 1.60
CA ASP A 67 -5.93 -7.75 2.20
C ASP A 67 -5.30 -9.16 2.25
N LEU A 68 -4.51 -9.55 1.24
CA LEU A 68 -3.71 -10.77 1.26
C LEU A 68 -2.65 -10.76 2.38
N LEU A 69 -1.96 -9.64 2.58
CA LEU A 69 -0.99 -9.50 3.68
C LEU A 69 -1.67 -9.62 5.04
N ILE A 70 -2.82 -8.96 5.23
CA ILE A 70 -3.61 -9.06 6.47
C ILE A 70 -4.01 -10.52 6.74
N ALA A 71 -4.53 -11.22 5.73
CA ALA A 71 -4.93 -12.61 5.87
C ALA A 71 -3.73 -13.52 6.23
N GLN A 72 -2.56 -13.28 5.60
CA GLN A 72 -1.35 -14.05 5.90
C GLN A 72 -0.84 -13.77 7.32
N LEU A 73 -0.83 -12.51 7.77
CA LEU A 73 -0.45 -12.16 9.14
C LEU A 73 -1.38 -12.82 10.17
N GLN A 74 -2.69 -12.78 9.94
CA GLN A 74 -3.67 -13.43 10.81
C GLN A 74 -3.47 -14.95 10.86
N LYS A 75 -3.24 -15.57 9.70
CA LYS A 75 -2.96 -17.01 9.58
C LYS A 75 -1.71 -17.42 10.36
N GLU A 76 -0.68 -16.58 10.38
CA GLU A 76 0.54 -16.81 11.15
C GLU A 76 0.44 -16.39 12.62
N GLY A 77 -0.73 -15.93 13.09
CA GLY A 77 -0.93 -15.48 14.47
C GLY A 77 -0.19 -14.17 14.80
N MET A 78 0.13 -13.38 13.78
CA MET A 78 0.86 -12.12 13.90
C MET A 78 -0.08 -10.93 14.07
N ALA A 79 0.37 -9.91 14.79
CA ALA A 79 -0.35 -8.67 14.90
C ALA A 79 -0.37 -7.92 13.56
N VAL A 80 -1.56 -7.55 13.10
CA VAL A 80 -1.74 -6.70 11.91
C VAL A 80 -1.51 -5.23 12.29
N PRO A 81 -0.59 -4.48 11.65
CA PRO A 81 -0.43 -3.05 11.90
C PRO A 81 -1.72 -2.27 11.65
N TRP A 82 -2.01 -1.25 12.47
CA TRP A 82 -3.27 -0.50 12.35
C TRP A 82 -3.39 0.22 11.01
N GLN A 83 -2.27 0.66 10.42
CA GLN A 83 -2.23 1.31 9.11
C GLN A 83 -2.80 0.43 7.99
N LEU A 84 -2.62 -0.90 8.08
CA LEU A 84 -3.21 -1.83 7.11
C LEU A 84 -4.72 -2.02 7.34
N ARG A 85 -5.23 -1.70 8.53
CA ARG A 85 -6.65 -1.86 8.88
C ARG A 85 -7.50 -0.65 8.48
N VAL A 86 -6.88 0.50 8.25
CA VAL A 86 -7.59 1.73 7.90
C VAL A 86 -8.13 1.63 6.48
N LYS A 87 -9.41 1.96 6.31
CA LYS A 87 -10.01 2.19 5.00
C LYS A 87 -9.80 3.65 4.63
N ILE A 88 -9.41 3.92 3.39
CA ILE A 88 -9.07 5.28 2.95
C ILE A 88 -10.27 6.25 3.02
N ASP A 89 -11.50 5.73 3.01
CA ASP A 89 -12.72 6.51 3.29
C ASP A 89 -12.69 7.23 4.66
N GLU A 90 -11.94 6.71 5.65
CA GLU A 90 -11.78 7.36 6.95
C GLU A 90 -10.69 8.47 6.94
N PHE A 91 -9.83 8.49 5.93
CA PHE A 91 -8.72 9.45 5.82
C PHE A 91 -9.12 10.76 5.14
N GLU A 92 -10.01 10.71 4.14
CA GLU A 92 -10.47 11.92 3.43
C GLU A 92 -11.36 12.83 4.28
N GLN A 93 -11.88 12.36 5.42
CA GLN A 93 -12.74 13.15 6.31
C GLN A 93 -11.99 13.99 7.36
N THR A 94 -10.66 13.93 7.41
CA THR A 94 -9.86 14.59 8.47
C THR A 94 -8.83 15.62 7.96
N VAL A 95 -8.89 16.02 6.70
CA VAL A 95 -8.05 17.09 6.12
C VAL A 95 -8.88 18.27 5.62
#